data_AF-A0A2N3UAF4-F1
#
_entry.id   AF-A0A2N3UAF4-F1
#
_cell.length_a   1.000
_cell.length_b   1.000
_cell.length_c   1.000
_cell.angle_alpha   90.00
_cell.angle_beta   90.00
_cell.angle_gamma   90.00
#
_symmetry.space_group_name_H-M   'P 1'
#
loop_
_entity.id
_entity.type
_entity.pdbx_description
1 polymer ?
#
loop_
_entity_poly.entity_id
_entity_poly.type
_entity_poly.pdbx_seq_one_letter_code
_entity_poly.pdbx_strand_id
1 'polypeptide(L)'
;MTSLALLFPVLFSMLFSQQTNLQLADDIRKDAQLLANTSVFISDNATLSPSLQTVDSDMQLFLVTASIDLSLSRYSAKQLGKHHVQTWRFNEGNITAIHQIETSIDLDTVVTQRYLENRAPTQQRIQNNFQFRTYAVSTADAPIKLYYLTEAEQGLLEYKIDDRHVELVYSKKKQGLSDLMPKVKDELDQLVVMLSKE
;
A
#
# COMPACT_ATOMS: atom_id res chain seq x y z
N MET A 1 49.90 -23.23 6.89
CA MET A 1 49.03 -23.40 5.70
C MET A 1 48.03 -24.48 6.08
N THR A 2 46.71 -24.33 6.14
CA THR A 2 45.74 -23.33 5.68
C THR A 2 44.44 -23.67 6.41
N SER A 3 44.04 -22.88 7.40
CA SER A 3 42.80 -23.09 8.18
C SER A 3 41.84 -21.93 7.94
N LEU A 4 41.57 -21.61 6.67
CA LEU A 4 40.74 -20.46 6.28
C LEU A 4 39.51 -20.85 5.43
N ALA A 5 39.18 -22.14 5.35
CA ALA A 5 38.11 -22.64 4.48
C ALA A 5 36.78 -22.94 5.21
N LEU A 6 36.73 -22.82 6.54
CA LEU A 6 35.56 -23.25 7.34
C LEU A 6 34.56 -22.14 7.67
N LEU A 7 34.82 -20.88 7.30
CA LEU A 7 33.93 -19.75 7.61
C LEU A 7 32.97 -19.35 6.47
N PHE A 8 33.09 -19.97 5.29
CA PHE A 8 32.25 -19.64 4.15
C PHE A 8 30.76 -20.06 4.25
N PRO A 9 30.35 -21.15 4.92
CA PRO A 9 28.94 -21.56 4.89
C PRO A 9 28.04 -20.72 5.82
N VAL A 10 28.60 -19.95 6.75
CA VAL A 10 27.82 -19.11 7.69
C VAL A 10 27.50 -17.73 7.11
N LEU A 11 28.30 -17.23 6.17
CA LEU A 11 28.02 -15.96 5.49
C LEU A 11 26.93 -16.09 4.42
N PHE A 12 26.69 -17.30 3.89
CA PHE A 12 25.68 -17.52 2.85
C PHE A 12 24.25 -17.64 3.40
N SER A 13 24.09 -18.07 4.66
CA SER A 13 22.77 -18.15 5.32
C SER A 13 22.18 -16.77 5.67
N MET A 14 22.98 -15.70 5.69
CA MET A 14 22.47 -14.33 5.91
C MET A 14 21.99 -13.62 4.64
N LEU A 15 22.32 -14.13 3.44
CA LEU A 15 21.90 -13.49 2.18
C LEU A 15 20.49 -13.91 1.72
N PHE A 16 19.85 -14.85 2.42
CA PHE A 16 18.52 -15.37 2.10
C PHE A 16 17.51 -15.22 3.24
N SER A 17 17.70 -14.25 4.16
CA SER A 17 16.55 -13.77 4.93
C SER A 17 15.67 -12.92 4.00
N GLN A 18 14.88 -13.58 3.16
CA GLN A 18 13.73 -12.92 2.55
C GLN A 18 12.96 -12.27 3.70
N GLN A 19 12.78 -10.96 3.60
CA GLN A 19 12.03 -10.18 4.57
C GLN A 19 10.55 -10.58 4.42
N THR A 20 10.18 -11.71 5.02
CA THR A 20 8.84 -12.31 4.98
C THR A 20 7.86 -11.57 5.90
N ASN A 21 8.17 -10.34 6.27
CA ASN A 21 7.45 -9.62 7.31
C ASN A 21 6.41 -8.67 6.71
N LEU A 22 5.15 -8.95 6.98
CA LEU A 22 4.03 -8.07 6.67
C LEU A 22 4.23 -6.71 7.34
N GLN A 23 4.22 -5.62 6.55
CA GLN A 23 4.52 -4.26 7.03
C GLN A 23 3.28 -3.51 7.54
N LEU A 24 2.09 -4.13 7.51
CA LEU A 24 0.80 -3.46 7.70
C LEU A 24 0.69 -2.74 9.03
N ALA A 25 1.15 -3.36 10.13
CA ALA A 25 1.08 -2.74 11.46
C ALA A 25 1.94 -1.47 11.55
N ASP A 26 3.10 -1.45 10.88
CA ASP A 26 4.01 -0.31 10.90
C ASP A 26 3.46 0.84 10.06
N ASP A 27 2.89 0.54 8.89
CA ASP A 27 2.23 1.53 8.05
C ASP A 27 1.00 2.12 8.73
N ILE A 28 0.13 1.32 9.34
CA ILE A 28 -1.03 1.83 10.09
C ILE A 28 -0.59 2.78 11.20
N ARG A 29 0.46 2.43 11.95
CA ARG A 29 0.96 3.27 13.04
C ARG A 29 1.47 4.62 12.53
N LYS A 30 2.24 4.59 11.44
CA LYS A 30 2.74 5.79 10.78
C LYS A 30 1.62 6.65 10.21
N ASP A 31 0.65 6.04 9.56
CA ASP A 31 -0.46 6.73 8.92
C ASP A 31 -1.37 7.39 9.97
N ALA A 32 -1.61 6.73 11.11
CA ALA A 32 -2.31 7.34 12.25
C ALA A 32 -1.58 8.59 12.76
N GLN A 33 -0.24 8.56 12.83
CA GLN A 33 0.56 9.73 13.22
C GLN A 33 0.45 10.86 12.21
N LEU A 34 0.43 10.56 10.90
CA LEU A 34 0.27 11.58 9.86
C LEU A 34 -1.12 12.21 9.90
N LEU A 35 -2.17 11.41 10.09
CA LEU A 35 -3.56 11.87 10.18
C LEU A 35 -3.80 12.74 11.40
N ALA A 36 -3.20 12.42 12.55
CA ALA A 36 -3.30 13.23 13.76
C ALA A 36 -2.73 14.66 13.58
N ASN A 37 -1.79 14.84 12.64
CA ASN A 37 -1.06 16.09 12.44
C ASN A 37 -1.45 16.83 11.15
N THR A 38 -2.39 16.31 10.36
CA THR A 38 -2.70 16.83 9.02
C THR A 38 -4.20 17.00 8.80
N SER A 39 -4.58 18.11 8.17
CA SER A 39 -5.95 18.30 7.71
C SER A 39 -6.19 17.54 6.40
N VAL A 40 -7.20 16.66 6.44
CA VAL A 40 -7.62 15.80 5.32
C VAL A 40 -9.11 15.95 5.05
N PHE A 41 -9.49 15.83 3.79
CA PHE A 41 -10.86 15.61 3.38
C PHE A 41 -11.10 14.10 3.26
N ILE A 42 -12.21 13.62 3.79
CA ILE A 42 -12.58 12.20 3.80
C ILE A 42 -13.79 12.03 2.89
N SER A 43 -13.63 11.25 1.83
CA SER A 43 -14.73 10.79 0.99
C SER A 43 -15.11 9.39 1.43
N ASP A 44 -16.37 9.18 1.83
CA ASP A 44 -16.87 7.88 2.28
C ASP A 44 -18.21 7.61 1.59
N ASN A 45 -18.34 6.44 0.96
CA ASN A 45 -19.55 6.07 0.23
C ASN A 45 -20.68 5.52 1.13
N ALA A 46 -20.39 5.20 2.40
CA ALA A 46 -21.33 4.54 3.31
C ALA A 46 -21.83 5.44 4.45
N THR A 47 -21.25 6.62 4.66
CA THR A 47 -21.68 7.58 5.69
C THR A 47 -21.79 8.99 5.14
N LEU A 48 -22.79 9.73 5.61
CA LEU A 48 -23.00 11.15 5.27
C LEU A 48 -22.12 12.09 6.12
N SER A 49 -21.53 11.58 7.20
CA SER A 49 -20.74 12.37 8.15
C SER A 49 -19.41 11.68 8.45
N PRO A 50 -18.51 11.56 7.46
CA PRO A 50 -17.21 10.94 7.68
C PRO A 50 -16.37 11.78 8.66
N SER A 51 -15.59 11.11 9.50
CA SER A 51 -14.75 11.75 10.51
C SER A 51 -13.43 11.02 10.69
N LEU A 52 -12.43 11.70 11.26
CA LEU A 52 -11.17 11.04 11.63
C LEU A 52 -11.39 9.94 12.67
N GLN A 53 -12.34 10.12 13.59
CA GLN A 53 -12.68 9.10 14.59
C GLN A 53 -13.18 7.80 13.95
N THR A 54 -13.99 7.89 12.87
CA THR A 54 -14.42 6.71 12.14
C THR A 54 -13.27 6.03 11.40
N VAL A 55 -12.34 6.82 10.82
CA VAL A 55 -11.13 6.28 10.18
C VAL A 55 -10.24 5.57 11.20
N ASP A 56 -10.01 6.17 12.37
CA ASP A 56 -9.21 5.57 13.44
C ASP A 56 -9.80 4.23 13.92
N SER A 57 -11.13 4.16 14.05
CA SER A 57 -11.84 2.93 14.39
C SER A 57 -11.65 1.86 13.31
N ASP A 58 -11.76 2.24 12.03
CA ASP A 58 -11.56 1.33 10.91
C ASP A 58 -10.12 0.82 10.85
N MET A 59 -9.12 1.67 11.15
CA MET A 59 -7.71 1.28 11.24
C MET A 59 -7.43 0.22 12.32
N GLN A 60 -8.23 0.17 13.40
CA GLN A 60 -8.13 -0.90 14.39
C GLN A 60 -8.48 -2.27 13.81
N LEU A 61 -9.42 -2.34 12.85
CA LEU A 61 -9.74 -3.59 12.17
C LEU A 61 -8.54 -4.10 11.35
N PHE A 62 -7.85 -3.20 10.65
CA PHE A 62 -6.64 -3.56 9.91
C PHE A 62 -5.48 -3.98 10.84
N LEU A 63 -5.40 -3.44 12.06
CA LEU A 63 -4.43 -3.91 13.07
C LEU A 63 -4.69 -5.35 13.51
N VAL A 64 -5.97 -5.75 13.61
CA VAL A 64 -6.30 -7.15 13.88
C VAL A 64 -5.77 -8.05 12.77
N THR A 65 -5.96 -7.66 11.50
CA THR A 65 -5.36 -8.39 10.36
C THR A 65 -3.84 -8.42 10.43
N ALA A 66 -3.20 -7.30 10.76
CA ALA A 66 -1.75 -7.20 10.85
C ALA A 66 -1.16 -8.07 11.98
N SER A 67 -1.97 -8.46 12.97
CA SER A 67 -1.57 -9.31 14.09
C SER A 67 -1.73 -10.81 13.85
N ILE A 68 -2.24 -11.21 12.68
CA ILE A 68 -2.42 -12.63 12.35
C ILE A 68 -1.07 -13.34 12.30
N ASP A 69 -0.99 -14.49 12.96
CA ASP A 69 0.20 -15.33 12.90
C ASP A 69 0.37 -15.92 11.49
N LEU A 70 1.42 -15.49 10.81
CA LEU A 70 1.76 -15.91 9.45
C LEU A 70 2.55 -17.23 9.43
N SER A 71 2.92 -17.80 10.58
CA SER A 71 3.77 -19.00 10.67
C SER A 71 3.16 -20.24 10.02
N LEU A 72 1.83 -20.34 10.02
CA LEU A 72 1.07 -21.45 9.43
C LEU A 72 0.69 -21.20 7.95
N SER A 73 1.08 -20.06 7.39
CA SER A 73 0.76 -19.71 6.02
C SER A 73 1.78 -20.25 5.02
N ARG A 74 1.33 -20.52 3.79
CA ARG A 74 2.21 -20.73 2.65
C ARG A 74 2.59 -19.37 2.07
N TYR A 75 3.84 -18.99 2.25
CA TYR A 75 4.40 -17.76 1.71
C TYR A 75 4.80 -17.91 0.23
N SER A 76 4.63 -16.83 -0.54
CA SER A 76 5.20 -16.66 -1.87
C SER A 76 5.50 -15.19 -2.14
N ALA A 77 6.52 -14.93 -2.96
CA ALA A 77 6.83 -13.60 -3.45
C ALA A 77 7.10 -13.64 -4.95
N LYS A 78 6.57 -12.67 -5.69
CA LYS A 78 6.75 -12.55 -7.14
C LYS A 78 6.80 -11.10 -7.58
N GLN A 79 7.56 -10.84 -8.64
CA GLN A 79 7.55 -9.56 -9.33
C GLN A 79 6.53 -9.61 -10.47
N LEU A 80 5.60 -8.66 -10.52
CA LEU A 80 4.60 -8.51 -11.58
C LEU A 80 4.68 -7.08 -12.14
N GLY A 81 5.40 -6.93 -13.25
CA GLY A 81 5.74 -5.60 -13.76
C GLY A 81 6.54 -4.80 -12.73
N LYS A 82 6.02 -3.64 -12.34
CA LYS A 82 6.61 -2.76 -11.30
C LYS A 82 6.19 -3.12 -9.87
N HIS A 83 5.35 -4.14 -9.70
CA HIS A 83 4.80 -4.52 -8.40
C HIS A 83 5.58 -5.70 -7.82
N HIS A 84 6.08 -5.53 -6.59
CA HIS A 84 6.58 -6.63 -5.79
C HIS A 84 5.43 -7.16 -4.93
N VAL A 85 4.99 -8.40 -5.20
CA VAL A 85 3.84 -9.00 -4.52
C VAL A 85 4.31 -10.08 -3.58
N GLN A 86 3.98 -9.93 -2.31
CA GLN A 86 4.13 -10.94 -1.27
C GLN A 86 2.75 -11.46 -0.89
N THR A 87 2.61 -12.78 -0.78
CA THR A 87 1.33 -13.43 -0.48
C THR A 87 1.52 -14.50 0.58
N TRP A 88 0.67 -14.45 1.61
CA TRP A 88 0.54 -15.47 2.66
C TRP A 88 -0.81 -16.16 2.48
N ARG A 89 -0.82 -17.45 2.13
CA ARG A 89 -2.05 -18.25 1.95
C ARG A 89 -2.30 -19.15 3.16
N PHE A 90 -3.54 -19.24 3.60
CA PHE A 90 -3.94 -20.05 4.75
C PHE A 90 -4.84 -21.19 4.28
N ASN A 91 -4.66 -22.38 4.85
CA ASN A 91 -5.49 -23.55 4.51
C ASN A 91 -6.70 -23.70 5.44
N GLU A 92 -6.75 -22.94 6.54
CA GLU A 92 -7.76 -23.03 7.58
C GLU A 92 -8.19 -21.62 8.02
N GLY A 93 -9.41 -21.52 8.56
CA GLY A 93 -10.01 -20.25 8.99
C GLY A 93 -10.76 -19.52 7.87
N ASN A 94 -11.32 -18.35 8.22
CA ASN A 94 -12.09 -17.55 7.26
C ASN A 94 -11.19 -16.75 6.29
N ILE A 95 -9.99 -16.37 6.73
CA ILE A 95 -9.02 -15.66 5.88
C ILE A 95 -8.30 -16.70 5.04
N THR A 96 -8.32 -16.52 3.73
CA THR A 96 -7.72 -17.45 2.76
C THR A 96 -6.38 -16.94 2.25
N ALA A 97 -6.22 -15.62 2.14
CA ALA A 97 -4.96 -15.00 1.75
C ALA A 97 -4.80 -13.59 2.30
N ILE A 98 -3.55 -13.20 2.52
CA ILE A 98 -3.13 -11.81 2.72
C ILE A 98 -2.10 -11.49 1.64
N HIS A 99 -2.29 -10.36 0.97
CA HIS A 99 -1.38 -9.85 -0.06
C HIS A 99 -0.78 -8.51 0.41
N GLN A 100 0.52 -8.36 0.25
CA GLN A 100 1.23 -7.08 0.32
C GLN A 100 1.84 -6.80 -1.05
N ILE A 101 1.50 -5.65 -1.61
CA ILE A 101 1.93 -5.22 -2.94
C ILE A 101 2.70 -3.93 -2.78
N GLU A 102 3.98 -3.95 -3.10
CA GLU A 102 4.85 -2.77 -3.08
C GLU A 102 5.06 -2.27 -4.51
N THR A 103 4.86 -0.97 -4.71
CA THR A 103 4.96 -0.35 -6.03
C THR A 103 5.81 0.90 -5.95
N SER A 104 6.92 0.92 -6.70
CA SER A 104 7.78 2.10 -6.83
C SER A 104 7.58 2.75 -8.19
N ILE A 105 7.37 4.06 -8.22
CA ILE A 105 7.18 4.83 -9.45
C ILE A 105 7.99 6.12 -9.40
N ASP A 106 8.92 6.25 -10.35
CA ASP A 106 9.61 7.50 -10.61
C ASP A 106 8.79 8.35 -11.57
N LEU A 107 8.42 9.55 -11.13
CA LEU A 107 7.76 10.57 -11.94
C LEU A 107 8.77 11.67 -12.26
N ASP A 108 9.08 11.82 -13.54
CA ASP A 108 9.82 12.96 -14.08
C ASP A 108 9.01 13.56 -15.22
N THR A 109 8.27 14.64 -14.92
CA THR A 109 7.35 15.27 -15.86
C THR A 109 7.48 16.79 -15.84
N VAL A 110 7.03 17.45 -16.92
CA VAL A 110 6.96 18.92 -17.00
C VAL A 110 5.52 19.33 -17.12
N VAL A 111 5.01 20.03 -16.10
CA VAL A 111 3.66 20.58 -16.10
C VAL A 111 3.71 22.01 -16.63
N THR A 112 2.88 22.28 -17.65
CA THR A 112 2.74 23.62 -18.22
C THR A 112 1.50 24.29 -17.64
N GLN A 113 1.69 25.36 -16.87
CA GLN A 113 0.59 26.18 -16.36
C GLN A 113 0.23 27.24 -17.41
N ARG A 114 -1.01 27.19 -17.89
CA ARG A 114 -1.56 28.23 -18.77
C ARG A 114 -2.39 29.20 -17.93
N TYR A 115 -2.11 30.49 -18.09
CA TYR A 115 -2.86 31.53 -17.40
C TYR A 115 -3.99 32.03 -18.30
N LEU A 116 -5.15 32.31 -17.70
CA LEU A 116 -6.31 32.89 -18.40
C LEU A 116 -6.02 34.33 -18.90
N GLU A 117 -5.05 35.02 -18.31
CA GLU A 117 -4.74 36.44 -18.58
C GLU A 117 -3.70 36.68 -19.70
N ASN A 118 -3.61 35.82 -20.73
CA ASN A 118 -2.62 35.94 -21.82
C ASN A 118 -1.14 36.04 -21.38
N ARG A 119 -0.80 35.59 -20.17
CA ARG A 119 0.59 35.46 -19.73
C ARG A 119 1.24 34.25 -20.40
N ALA A 120 2.54 34.34 -20.69
CA ALA A 120 3.31 33.23 -21.20
C ALA A 120 3.18 32.01 -20.25
N PRO A 121 2.96 30.79 -20.77
CA PRO A 121 2.87 29.60 -19.93
C PRO A 121 4.16 29.40 -19.13
N THR A 122 4.03 29.04 -17.86
CA THR A 122 5.18 28.63 -17.05
C THR A 122 5.31 27.12 -17.11
N GLN A 123 6.53 26.64 -17.24
CA GLN A 123 6.85 25.22 -17.17
C GLN A 123 7.48 24.92 -15.82
N GLN A 124 6.95 23.92 -15.13
CA GLN A 124 7.51 23.42 -13.89
C GLN A 124 7.84 21.95 -14.07
N ARG A 125 9.12 21.59 -13.93
CA ARG A 125 9.53 20.19 -13.84
C ARG A 125 9.16 19.65 -12.46
N ILE A 126 8.53 18.50 -12.43
CA ILE A 126 8.19 17.74 -11.23
C ILE A 126 9.00 16.46 -11.30
N GLN A 127 9.83 16.26 -10.27
CA GLN A 127 10.59 15.03 -10.06
C GLN A 127 10.23 14.48 -8.70
N ASN A 128 9.59 13.32 -8.64
CA ASN A 128 9.20 12.65 -7.42
C ASN A 128 9.34 11.14 -7.57
N ASN A 129 9.70 10.46 -6.48
CA ASN A 129 9.60 9.02 -6.36
C ASN A 129 8.40 8.70 -5.48
N PHE A 130 7.53 7.80 -5.90
CA PHE A 130 6.40 7.33 -5.12
C PHE A 130 6.62 5.89 -4.71
N GLN A 131 6.36 5.59 -3.44
CA GLN A 131 6.40 4.23 -2.91
C GLN A 131 5.05 3.93 -2.31
N PHE A 132 4.25 3.17 -3.04
CA PHE A 132 2.95 2.70 -2.59
C PHE A 132 3.09 1.34 -1.94
N ARG A 133 2.32 1.13 -0.88
CA ARG A 133 2.06 -0.21 -0.37
C ARG A 133 0.57 -0.43 -0.29
N THR A 134 0.16 -1.57 -0.83
CA THR A 134 -1.23 -2.01 -0.85
C THR A 134 -1.34 -3.33 -0.13
N TYR A 135 -2.35 -3.45 0.71
CA TYR A 135 -2.70 -4.67 1.40
C TYR A 135 -4.09 -5.10 0.99
N ALA A 136 -4.25 -6.38 0.67
CA ALA A 136 -5.53 -6.96 0.38
C ALA A 136 -5.71 -8.26 1.16
N VAL A 137 -6.89 -8.45 1.73
CA VAL A 137 -7.24 -9.65 2.49
C VAL A 137 -8.39 -10.35 1.78
N SER A 138 -8.17 -11.61 1.43
CA SER A 138 -9.18 -12.49 0.88
C SER A 138 -9.76 -13.36 1.98
N THR A 139 -11.06 -13.59 1.91
CA THR A 139 -11.78 -14.49 2.80
C THR A 139 -12.52 -15.56 2.00
N ALA A 140 -13.11 -16.54 2.69
CA ALA A 140 -13.90 -17.58 2.04
C ALA A 140 -15.15 -17.04 1.33
N ASP A 141 -15.71 -15.91 1.81
CA ASP A 141 -16.90 -15.26 1.28
C ASP A 141 -16.62 -14.12 0.28
N ALA A 142 -15.42 -13.53 0.30
CA ALA A 142 -15.08 -12.41 -0.57
C ALA A 142 -13.62 -12.45 -1.06
N PRO A 143 -13.36 -12.27 -2.37
CA PRO A 143 -12.00 -12.23 -2.90
C PRO A 143 -11.18 -11.05 -2.36
N ILE A 144 -11.83 -9.95 -1.99
CA ILE A 144 -11.22 -8.76 -1.38
C ILE A 144 -12.18 -8.26 -0.30
N LYS A 145 -11.97 -8.72 0.93
CA LYS A 145 -12.77 -8.31 2.10
C LYS A 145 -12.25 -7.00 2.68
N LEU A 146 -10.92 -6.86 2.74
CA LEU A 146 -10.23 -5.68 3.23
C LEU A 146 -9.21 -5.22 2.20
N TYR A 147 -9.12 -3.92 1.99
CA TYR A 147 -8.14 -3.26 1.12
C TYR A 147 -7.58 -2.03 1.82
N TYR A 148 -6.27 -1.84 1.77
CA TYR A 148 -5.58 -0.69 2.37
C TYR A 148 -4.50 -0.20 1.44
N LEU A 149 -4.49 1.08 1.09
CA LEU A 149 -3.52 1.70 0.21
C LEU A 149 -2.90 2.92 0.89
N THR A 150 -1.57 2.89 1.00
CA THR A 150 -0.77 3.97 1.58
C THR A 150 0.40 4.34 0.66
N GLU A 151 0.89 5.57 0.79
CA GLU A 151 2.12 6.04 0.15
C GLU A 151 3.12 6.49 1.21
N ALA A 152 4.41 6.22 0.97
CA ALA A 152 5.45 6.35 1.97
C ALA A 152 5.65 7.76 2.56
N GLU A 153 5.22 8.84 1.92
CA GLU A 153 5.32 10.19 2.47
C GLU A 153 3.95 10.79 2.80
N GLN A 154 2.94 10.50 1.98
CA GLN A 154 1.60 11.05 2.14
C GLN A 154 0.80 10.32 3.21
N GLY A 155 1.08 9.04 3.44
CA GLY A 155 0.35 8.14 4.33
C GLY A 155 -0.87 7.50 3.67
N LEU A 156 -1.84 7.12 4.50
CA LEU A 156 -3.06 6.42 4.09
C LEU A 156 -3.81 7.22 3.03
N LEU A 157 -4.03 6.62 1.86
CA LEU A 157 -4.73 7.24 0.72
C LEU A 157 -6.16 6.71 0.56
N GLU A 158 -6.36 5.41 0.80
CA GLU A 158 -7.64 4.74 0.60
C GLU A 158 -7.72 3.44 1.40
N TYR A 159 -8.92 3.08 1.85
CA TYR A 159 -9.21 1.74 2.31
C TYR A 159 -10.62 1.28 1.92
N LYS A 160 -10.81 -0.04 1.88
CA LYS A 160 -12.12 -0.70 1.69
C LYS A 160 -12.34 -1.73 2.79
N ILE A 161 -13.56 -1.77 3.32
CA ILE A 161 -14.05 -2.81 4.24
C ILE A 161 -15.38 -3.26 3.68
N ASP A 162 -15.46 -4.52 3.22
CA ASP A 162 -16.60 -4.99 2.44
C ASP A 162 -16.87 -4.05 1.24
N ASP A 163 -18.11 -3.57 1.10
CA ASP A 163 -18.53 -2.65 0.04
C ASP A 163 -18.28 -1.16 0.39
N ARG A 164 -17.85 -0.86 1.63
CA ARG A 164 -17.54 0.50 2.07
C ARG A 164 -16.15 0.88 1.57
N HIS A 165 -16.06 2.03 0.91
CA HIS A 165 -14.85 2.59 0.33
C HIS A 165 -14.65 4.01 0.87
N VAL A 166 -13.45 4.24 1.42
CA VAL A 166 -13.06 5.52 2.00
C VAL A 166 -11.77 6.01 1.35
N GLU A 167 -11.77 7.25 0.89
CA GLU A 167 -10.62 7.93 0.31
C GLU A 167 -10.21 9.14 1.16
N LEU A 168 -8.90 9.30 1.34
CA LEU A 168 -8.32 10.41 2.09
C LEU A 168 -7.62 11.37 1.13
N VAL A 169 -8.04 12.63 1.17
CA VAL A 169 -7.53 13.69 0.32
C VAL A 169 -6.85 14.73 1.18
N TYR A 170 -5.52 14.68 1.21
CA TYR A 170 -4.71 15.62 1.97
C TYR A 170 -4.73 17.02 1.34
N SER A 171 -4.79 18.03 2.19
CA SER A 171 -4.70 19.45 1.80
C SER A 171 -3.39 19.77 1.08
N LYS A 172 -2.26 19.19 1.55
CA LYS A 172 -0.95 19.29 0.92
C LYS A 172 -0.59 17.96 0.27
N LYS A 173 -0.91 17.81 -1.02
CA LYS A 173 -0.56 16.62 -1.81
C LYS A 173 0.89 16.69 -2.29
N LYS A 174 1.59 15.56 -2.24
CA LYS A 174 2.84 15.34 -2.97
C LYS A 174 2.62 15.62 -4.46
N GLN A 175 3.47 16.46 -5.05
CA GLN A 175 3.27 16.95 -6.42
C GLN A 175 3.26 15.79 -7.42
N GLY A 176 2.29 15.79 -8.34
CA GLY A 176 2.13 14.71 -9.32
C GLY A 176 1.41 13.45 -8.80
N LEU A 177 1.08 13.37 -7.50
CA LEU A 177 0.31 12.25 -6.95
C LEU A 177 -1.06 12.13 -7.63
N SER A 178 -1.80 13.24 -7.73
CA SER A 178 -3.14 13.25 -8.35
C SER A 178 -3.14 12.80 -9.82
N ASP A 179 -2.06 13.06 -10.55
CA ASP A 179 -1.94 12.68 -11.97
C ASP A 179 -1.64 11.17 -12.10
N LEU A 180 -0.95 10.61 -11.11
CA LEU A 180 -0.55 9.20 -11.07
C LEU A 180 -1.65 8.29 -10.53
N MET A 181 -2.41 8.76 -9.53
CA MET A 181 -3.34 7.94 -8.75
C MET A 181 -4.36 7.16 -9.56
N PRO A 182 -5.07 7.74 -10.57
CA PRO A 182 -6.07 6.98 -11.32
C PRO A 182 -5.48 5.73 -11.98
N LYS A 183 -4.34 5.87 -12.64
CA LYS A 183 -3.66 4.75 -13.30
C LYS A 183 -3.16 3.71 -12.30
N VAL A 184 -2.62 4.14 -11.16
CA VAL A 184 -2.12 3.23 -10.12
C VAL A 184 -3.26 2.44 -9.49
N LYS A 185 -4.40 3.08 -9.20
CA LYS A 185 -5.59 2.41 -8.66
C LYS A 185 -6.12 1.35 -9.62
N ASP A 186 -6.28 1.70 -10.91
CA ASP A 186 -6.76 0.75 -11.92
C ASP A 186 -5.84 -0.48 -12.03
N GLU A 187 -4.51 -0.27 -12.02
CA GLU A 187 -3.52 -1.36 -12.06
C GLU A 187 -3.58 -2.23 -10.80
N LEU A 188 -3.69 -1.63 -9.61
CA LEU A 188 -3.78 -2.36 -8.35
C LEU A 188 -5.09 -3.13 -8.22
N ASP A 189 -6.23 -2.54 -8.59
CA ASP A 189 -7.53 -3.23 -8.54
C ASP A 189 -7.52 -4.46 -9.45
N GLN A 190 -6.99 -4.35 -10.67
CA GLN A 190 -6.81 -5.49 -11.57
C GLN A 190 -5.88 -6.56 -10.99
N LEU A 191 -4.77 -6.12 -10.40
CA LEU A 191 -3.79 -7.01 -9.78
C LEU A 191 -4.40 -7.78 -8.61
N VAL A 192 -5.11 -7.13 -7.70
CA VAL A 192 -5.74 -7.80 -6.56
C VAL A 192 -6.83 -8.77 -7.02
N VAL A 193 -7.65 -8.40 -8.00
CA VAL A 193 -8.65 -9.31 -8.59
C VAL A 193 -7.99 -10.55 -9.21
N MET A 194 -6.84 -10.38 -9.89
CA MET A 194 -6.08 -11.53 -10.41
C MET A 194 -5.55 -12.41 -9.28
N LEU A 195 -4.96 -11.83 -8.23
CA LEU A 195 -4.37 -12.56 -7.12
C LEU A 195 -5.42 -13.37 -6.33
N SER A 196 -6.65 -12.88 -6.20
CA SER A 196 -7.74 -13.58 -5.52
C SER A 196 -8.24 -14.84 -6.24
N LYS A 197 -7.84 -15.06 -7.50
CA LYS A 197 -8.22 -16.25 -8.31
C LYS A 197 -7.18 -17.36 -8.28
N GLU A 198 -6.02 -17.14 -7.64
CA GLU A 198 -4.89 -18.07 -7.56
C GLU A 198 -4.84 -18.85 -6.24
#